data_AF-A0A4S8KWL2-F1
#
_entry.id   AF-A0A4S8KWL2-F1
#
_cell.length_a   1.000
_cell.length_b   1.000
_cell.length_c   1.000
_cell.angle_alpha   90.00
_cell.angle_beta   90.00
_cell.angle_gamma   90.00
#
_symmetry.space_group_name_H-M   'P 1'
#
loop_
_entity.id
_entity.type
_entity.pdbx_description
1 polymer ?
#
loop_
_entity_poly.entity_id
_entity_poly.type
_entity_poly.pdbx_seq_one_letter_code
_entity_poly.pdbx_strand_id
1 'polypeptide(L)'
;MPVSQSASWLPHTNIVLQPYTAATRAHKLGLNNQNDSIKKLLNRAQADMLVTIVSDEFIQDDEFCPLTVAGFDSIAWSTLIRTAEDLKFGGPLDIADRLQRGDENTYIKPFIAYLVQRVTLDRSALKTSSSPLVLAAFGLEQNVAGFAKAQEIIRDTSYIYPVDNNGQFIYSAETSFAHPVVAKGISTNWFSQKKYGKLVGAQKQHLFASSIKSKPLEFEMTKGMVIMASCIIYAVLLDHKDSKPSNFPPKGIQDKWVTFRELLDKVERTNKLKYHKFMHELYLSASREVGPATHSYTQNEVLKRIDWEAFEKDTDSDLVPAPAGGPVHVDGDGADVVEGETLEGARSTT
;
A
#
# COMPACT_ATOMS: atom_id res chain seq x y z
N MET A 1 -26.84 -52.10 -18.51
CA MET A 1 -25.99 -51.38 -17.53
C MET A 1 -26.59 -49.99 -17.36
N PRO A 2 -26.94 -49.55 -16.15
CA PRO A 2 -27.45 -48.19 -15.96
C PRO A 2 -26.31 -47.21 -16.27
N VAL A 3 -26.59 -46.25 -17.15
CA VAL A 3 -25.71 -45.10 -17.40
C VAL A 3 -25.59 -44.37 -16.07
N SER A 4 -24.39 -44.36 -15.46
CA SER A 4 -24.14 -43.56 -14.27
C SER A 4 -24.49 -42.12 -14.62
N GLN A 5 -25.54 -41.56 -14.00
CA GLN A 5 -25.80 -40.13 -14.08
C GLN A 5 -24.53 -39.43 -13.61
N SER A 6 -23.83 -38.76 -14.53
CA SER A 6 -22.73 -37.89 -14.18
C SER A 6 -23.25 -36.90 -13.15
N ALA A 7 -22.73 -36.94 -11.93
CA ALA A 7 -23.24 -36.15 -10.84
C ALA A 7 -23.29 -34.66 -11.25
N SER A 8 -24.46 -34.04 -11.18
CA SER A 8 -24.65 -32.66 -11.64
C SER A 8 -24.12 -31.66 -10.62
N TRP A 9 -23.46 -30.61 -11.10
CA TRP A 9 -23.00 -29.49 -10.28
C TRP A 9 -24.14 -28.90 -9.42
N LEU A 10 -23.82 -28.44 -8.20
CA LEU A 10 -24.81 -27.86 -7.31
C LEU A 10 -25.44 -26.60 -7.96
N PRO A 11 -26.76 -26.36 -7.80
CA PRO A 11 -27.46 -25.29 -8.53
C PRO A 11 -26.88 -23.88 -8.35
N HIS A 12 -26.37 -23.56 -7.15
CA HIS A 12 -25.78 -22.23 -6.86
C HIS A 12 -24.42 -22.02 -7.52
N THR A 13 -23.80 -23.07 -8.07
CA THR A 13 -22.56 -22.95 -8.85
C THR A 13 -22.81 -22.39 -10.25
N ASN A 14 -24.06 -22.36 -10.71
CA ASN A 14 -24.41 -21.93 -12.08
C ASN A 14 -24.15 -20.44 -12.28
N ILE A 15 -23.51 -20.13 -13.41
CA ILE A 15 -23.18 -18.77 -13.82
C ILE A 15 -23.93 -18.35 -15.08
N VAL A 16 -24.18 -17.05 -15.20
CA VAL A 16 -24.75 -16.44 -16.40
C VAL A 16 -23.62 -15.81 -17.20
N LEU A 17 -23.31 -16.39 -18.36
CA LEU A 17 -22.32 -15.81 -19.28
C LEU A 17 -22.97 -14.77 -20.18
N GLN A 18 -22.21 -13.74 -20.54
CA GLN A 18 -22.59 -12.83 -21.60
C GLN A 18 -22.61 -13.56 -22.95
N PRO A 19 -23.43 -13.10 -23.92
CA PRO A 19 -23.46 -13.68 -25.26
C PRO A 19 -22.07 -13.71 -25.88
N TYR A 20 -21.69 -14.86 -26.43
CA TYR A 20 -20.45 -15.00 -27.17
C TYR A 20 -20.49 -14.08 -28.40
N THR A 21 -19.43 -13.29 -28.59
CA THR A 21 -19.30 -12.44 -29.78
C THR A 21 -18.05 -12.82 -30.57
N ALA A 22 -18.16 -12.86 -31.90
CA ALA A 22 -17.05 -13.18 -32.80
C ALA A 22 -15.84 -12.23 -32.65
N ALA A 23 -16.09 -11.01 -32.14
CA ALA A 23 -15.05 -10.02 -31.86
C ALA A 23 -14.22 -10.33 -30.61
N THR A 24 -14.80 -10.92 -29.57
CA THR A 24 -14.10 -11.17 -28.30
C THR A 24 -13.56 -12.59 -28.18
N ARG A 25 -14.16 -13.54 -28.91
CA ARG A 25 -13.78 -14.97 -28.93
C ARG A 25 -13.61 -15.61 -27.54
N ALA A 26 -14.29 -15.06 -26.53
CA ALA A 26 -14.19 -15.51 -25.16
C ALA A 26 -15.53 -15.33 -24.44
N HIS A 27 -15.88 -16.28 -23.58
CA HIS A 27 -17.01 -16.13 -22.67
C HIS A 27 -16.68 -15.12 -21.58
N LYS A 28 -17.59 -14.17 -21.34
CA LYS A 28 -17.42 -13.15 -20.31
C LYS A 28 -18.41 -13.33 -19.20
N LEU A 29 -17.93 -13.23 -17.97
CA LEU A 29 -18.75 -13.18 -16.78
C LEU A 29 -19.05 -11.71 -16.44
N GLY A 30 -20.30 -11.41 -16.08
CA GLY A 30 -20.71 -10.09 -15.58
C GLY A 30 -21.44 -10.23 -14.25
N LEU A 31 -21.24 -9.31 -13.31
CA LEU A 31 -21.69 -9.46 -11.92
C LEU A 31 -23.21 -9.35 -11.72
N ASN A 32 -23.87 -8.44 -12.45
CA ASN A 32 -25.25 -8.03 -12.15
C ASN A 32 -26.25 -9.20 -12.20
N ASN A 33 -26.08 -10.09 -13.17
CA ASN A 33 -27.00 -11.20 -13.42
C ASN A 33 -26.61 -12.50 -12.71
N GLN A 34 -25.57 -12.48 -11.87
CA GLN A 34 -25.17 -13.67 -11.12
C GLN A 34 -26.05 -13.89 -9.89
N ASN A 35 -26.09 -15.14 -9.44
CA ASN A 35 -26.68 -15.48 -8.14
C ASN A 35 -25.81 -14.95 -6.97
N ASP A 36 -26.38 -14.96 -5.77
CA ASP A 36 -25.75 -14.36 -4.59
C ASP A 36 -24.47 -15.05 -4.15
N SER A 37 -24.37 -16.37 -4.31
CA SER A 37 -23.15 -17.13 -3.99
C SER A 37 -21.98 -16.68 -4.87
N ILE A 38 -22.22 -16.54 -6.17
CA ILE A 38 -21.22 -16.07 -7.14
C ILE A 38 -20.85 -14.60 -6.89
N LYS A 39 -21.83 -13.74 -6.59
CA LYS A 39 -21.57 -12.34 -6.23
C LYS A 39 -20.70 -12.24 -4.98
N LYS A 40 -21.03 -13.01 -3.93
CA LYS A 40 -20.29 -13.05 -2.67
C LYS A 40 -18.85 -13.53 -2.89
N LEU A 41 -18.68 -14.61 -3.66
CA LEU A 41 -17.37 -15.12 -4.06
C LEU A 41 -16.53 -14.06 -4.77
N LEU A 42 -17.06 -13.46 -5.84
CA LEU A 42 -16.29 -12.50 -6.66
C LEU A 42 -15.90 -11.24 -5.88
N ASN A 43 -16.81 -10.70 -5.07
CA ASN A 43 -16.52 -9.52 -4.26
C ASN A 43 -15.46 -9.82 -3.19
N ARG A 44 -15.54 -10.99 -2.54
CA ARG A 44 -14.55 -11.39 -1.53
C ARG A 44 -13.21 -11.73 -2.17
N ALA A 45 -13.21 -12.47 -3.28
CA ALA A 45 -12.00 -12.83 -4.01
C ALA A 45 -11.28 -11.60 -4.57
N GLN A 46 -12.00 -10.55 -4.99
CA GLN A 46 -11.37 -9.29 -5.36
C GLN A 46 -10.64 -8.66 -4.18
N ALA A 47 -11.27 -8.60 -3.01
CA ALA A 47 -10.64 -8.06 -1.81
C ALA A 47 -9.40 -8.88 -1.39
N ASP A 48 -9.53 -10.20 -1.40
CA ASP A 48 -8.45 -11.10 -1.00
C ASP A 48 -7.29 -11.06 -2.02
N MET A 49 -7.58 -11.02 -3.33
CA MET A 49 -6.54 -10.95 -4.38
C MET A 49 -5.71 -9.66 -4.28
N LEU A 50 -6.35 -8.52 -3.99
CA LEU A 50 -5.67 -7.24 -3.80
C LEU A 50 -4.66 -7.26 -2.64
N VAL A 51 -4.92 -8.10 -1.63
CA VAL A 51 -4.02 -8.34 -0.51
C VAL A 51 -2.94 -9.35 -0.90
N THR A 52 -3.34 -10.45 -1.54
CA THR A 52 -2.44 -11.53 -1.98
C THR A 52 -1.29 -11.03 -2.86
N ILE A 53 -1.55 -10.12 -3.80
CA ILE A 53 -0.52 -9.60 -4.74
C ILE A 53 0.65 -8.87 -4.08
N VAL A 54 0.51 -8.48 -2.81
CA VAL A 54 1.56 -7.82 -2.03
C VAL A 54 1.97 -8.63 -0.79
N SER A 55 1.41 -9.83 -0.60
CA SER A 55 1.79 -10.75 0.47
C SER A 55 3.01 -11.58 0.07
N ASP A 56 3.65 -12.23 1.06
CA ASP A 56 4.80 -13.10 0.83
C ASP A 56 4.42 -14.53 0.40
N GLU A 57 3.11 -14.84 0.35
CA GLU A 57 2.56 -16.19 0.06
C GLU A 57 3.06 -16.76 -1.27
N PHE A 58 3.22 -15.90 -2.29
CA PHE A 58 3.59 -16.32 -3.66
C PHE A 58 4.96 -15.83 -4.11
N ILE A 59 5.73 -15.16 -3.25
CA ILE A 59 6.99 -14.53 -3.65
C ILE A 59 8.10 -15.55 -3.86
N GLN A 60 8.04 -16.68 -3.15
CA GLN A 60 9.07 -17.71 -3.20
C GLN A 60 9.07 -18.51 -4.50
N ASP A 61 8.06 -18.35 -5.35
CA ASP A 61 7.93 -19.09 -6.61
C ASP A 61 8.25 -18.18 -7.80
N ASP A 62 9.26 -18.56 -8.58
CA ASP A 62 9.75 -17.86 -9.78
C ASP A 62 8.68 -17.75 -10.87
N GLU A 63 7.69 -18.64 -10.86
CA GLU A 63 6.57 -18.62 -11.79
C GLU A 63 5.47 -17.62 -11.38
N PHE A 64 5.47 -17.18 -10.12
CA PHE A 64 4.42 -16.32 -9.56
C PHE A 64 4.84 -14.85 -9.50
N CYS A 65 4.99 -14.24 -10.66
CA CYS A 65 5.12 -12.79 -10.77
C CYS A 65 3.74 -12.14 -10.94
N PRO A 66 3.23 -11.35 -9.96
CA PRO A 66 1.92 -10.69 -10.06
C PRO A 66 1.89 -9.61 -11.14
N LEU A 67 3.02 -9.30 -11.77
CA LEU A 67 3.15 -8.35 -12.88
C LEU A 67 3.16 -9.03 -14.27
N THR A 68 3.14 -10.36 -14.34
CA THR A 68 2.98 -11.11 -15.60
C THR A 68 1.53 -11.55 -15.79
N VAL A 69 1.12 -11.82 -17.02
CA VAL A 69 -0.24 -12.35 -17.30
C VAL A 69 -0.42 -13.72 -16.63
N ALA A 70 0.52 -14.64 -16.84
CA ALA A 70 0.45 -15.99 -16.27
C ALA A 70 0.43 -16.01 -14.74
N GLY A 71 1.33 -15.26 -14.09
CA GLY A 71 1.37 -15.18 -12.63
C GLY A 71 0.12 -14.51 -12.05
N PHE A 72 -0.42 -13.50 -12.73
CA PHE A 72 -1.63 -12.81 -12.29
C PHE A 72 -2.90 -13.67 -12.45
N ASP A 73 -3.00 -14.44 -13.54
CA ASP A 73 -4.06 -15.43 -13.75
C ASP A 73 -3.99 -16.55 -12.70
N SER A 74 -2.76 -17.02 -12.38
CA SER A 74 -2.53 -18.04 -11.35
C SER A 74 -2.96 -17.57 -9.96
N ILE A 75 -2.59 -16.33 -9.58
CA ILE A 75 -3.03 -15.72 -8.31
C ILE A 75 -4.55 -15.55 -8.26
N ALA A 76 -5.17 -15.16 -9.38
CA ALA A 76 -6.62 -15.03 -9.46
C ALA A 76 -7.31 -16.39 -9.24
N TRP A 77 -6.82 -17.43 -9.91
CA TRP A 77 -7.35 -18.79 -9.78
C TRP A 77 -7.20 -19.34 -8.36
N SER A 78 -6.01 -19.24 -7.77
CA SER A 78 -5.77 -19.70 -6.39
C SER A 78 -6.62 -18.94 -5.38
N THR A 79 -6.76 -17.62 -5.55
CA THR A 79 -7.59 -16.79 -4.68
C THR A 79 -9.07 -17.17 -4.79
N LEU A 80 -9.58 -17.44 -5.99
CA LEU A 80 -10.97 -17.87 -6.19
C LEU A 80 -11.27 -19.19 -5.47
N ILE A 81 -10.37 -20.17 -5.57
CA ILE A 81 -10.52 -21.46 -4.88
C ILE A 81 -10.52 -21.27 -3.36
N ARG A 82 -9.49 -20.60 -2.82
CA ARG A 82 -9.37 -20.36 -1.37
C ARG A 82 -10.58 -19.60 -0.83
N THR A 83 -11.02 -18.56 -1.56
CA THR A 83 -12.20 -17.78 -1.17
C THR A 83 -13.47 -18.63 -1.18
N ALA A 84 -13.63 -19.51 -2.16
CA ALA A 84 -14.76 -20.43 -2.21
C ALA A 84 -14.76 -21.36 -0.99
N GLU A 85 -13.60 -21.92 -0.62
CA GLU A 85 -13.44 -22.75 0.59
C GLU A 85 -13.77 -21.99 1.87
N ASP A 86 -13.26 -20.76 2.02
CA ASP A 86 -13.53 -19.89 3.17
C ASP A 86 -15.02 -19.55 3.30
N LEU A 87 -15.70 -19.36 2.16
CA LEU A 87 -17.14 -19.14 2.07
C LEU A 87 -17.98 -20.41 2.22
N LYS A 88 -17.35 -21.56 2.50
CA LYS A 88 -17.97 -22.88 2.67
C LYS A 88 -18.58 -23.44 1.38
N PHE A 89 -18.00 -23.09 0.23
CA PHE A 89 -18.30 -23.62 -1.10
C PHE A 89 -17.23 -24.63 -1.58
N GLY A 90 -16.63 -25.36 -0.64
CA GLY A 90 -15.52 -26.30 -0.87
C GLY A 90 -15.94 -27.78 -1.08
N GLY A 91 -17.24 -28.07 -1.00
CA GLY A 91 -17.74 -29.45 -1.10
C GLY A 91 -17.62 -30.05 -2.50
N PRO A 92 -17.76 -31.39 -2.65
CA PRO A 92 -17.88 -32.02 -3.96
C PRO A 92 -19.01 -31.40 -4.78
N LEU A 93 -18.76 -31.15 -6.06
CA LEU A 93 -19.70 -30.54 -7.00
C LEU A 93 -20.10 -29.10 -6.66
N ASP A 94 -19.37 -28.44 -5.76
CA ASP A 94 -19.53 -27.04 -5.38
C ASP A 94 -18.56 -26.13 -6.17
N ILE A 95 -18.47 -24.84 -5.84
CA ILE A 95 -17.76 -23.83 -6.62
C ILE A 95 -16.24 -24.09 -6.62
N ALA A 96 -15.63 -24.39 -5.48
CA ALA A 96 -14.18 -24.65 -5.44
C ALA A 96 -13.81 -25.86 -6.31
N ASP A 97 -14.61 -26.93 -6.20
CA ASP A 97 -14.44 -28.14 -7.01
C ASP A 97 -14.62 -27.85 -8.51
N ARG A 98 -15.64 -27.06 -8.86
CA ARG A 98 -15.90 -26.66 -10.25
C ARG A 98 -14.84 -25.71 -10.80
N LEU A 99 -14.19 -24.90 -9.97
CA LEU A 99 -13.03 -24.08 -10.36
C LEU A 99 -11.76 -24.90 -10.62
N GLN A 100 -11.68 -26.13 -10.08
CA GLN A 100 -10.56 -27.04 -10.28
C GLN A 100 -10.77 -28.03 -11.43
N ARG A 101 -12.01 -28.52 -11.60
CA ARG A 101 -12.33 -29.63 -12.51
C ARG A 101 -13.48 -29.36 -13.49
N GLY A 102 -14.05 -28.15 -13.44
CA GLY A 102 -15.11 -27.73 -14.36
C GLY A 102 -14.61 -27.40 -15.75
N ASP A 103 -15.53 -26.96 -16.62
CA ASP A 103 -15.19 -26.58 -17.98
C ASP A 103 -14.29 -25.33 -18.02
N GLU A 104 -13.16 -25.45 -18.71
CA GLU A 104 -12.14 -24.41 -18.72
C GLU A 104 -12.63 -23.10 -19.38
N ASN A 105 -13.37 -23.20 -20.49
CA ASN A 105 -13.69 -22.06 -21.34
C ASN A 105 -14.99 -21.35 -20.93
N THR A 106 -15.91 -22.08 -20.33
CA THR A 106 -17.23 -21.59 -19.94
C THR A 106 -17.36 -21.40 -18.43
N TYR A 107 -16.42 -21.90 -17.62
CA TYR A 107 -16.44 -21.71 -16.17
C TYR A 107 -15.15 -21.07 -15.65
N ILE A 108 -14.03 -21.77 -15.72
CA ILE A 108 -12.78 -21.37 -15.04
C ILE A 108 -12.23 -20.05 -15.59
N LYS A 109 -12.00 -19.96 -16.90
CA LYS A 109 -11.49 -18.74 -17.55
C LYS A 109 -12.39 -17.52 -17.35
N PRO A 110 -13.73 -17.60 -17.48
CA PRO A 110 -14.60 -16.47 -17.16
C PRO A 110 -14.44 -15.91 -15.75
N PHE A 111 -14.26 -16.75 -14.73
CA PHE A 111 -14.00 -16.30 -13.36
C PHE A 111 -12.65 -15.58 -13.23
N ILE A 112 -11.58 -16.21 -13.74
CA ILE A 112 -10.22 -15.64 -13.73
C ILE A 112 -10.21 -14.29 -14.44
N ALA A 113 -10.73 -14.24 -15.68
CA ALA A 113 -10.75 -13.05 -16.49
C ALA A 113 -11.53 -11.90 -15.84
N TYR A 114 -12.68 -12.19 -15.20
CA TYR A 114 -13.42 -11.18 -14.46
C TYR A 114 -12.59 -10.59 -13.32
N LEU A 115 -11.98 -11.45 -12.51
CA LEU A 115 -11.23 -11.04 -11.33
C LEU A 115 -9.97 -10.24 -11.72
N VAL A 116 -9.21 -10.76 -12.69
CA VAL A 116 -8.02 -10.11 -13.28
C VAL A 116 -8.37 -8.73 -13.84
N GLN A 117 -9.48 -8.59 -14.57
CA GLN A 117 -9.90 -7.31 -15.11
C GLN A 117 -10.18 -6.30 -13.98
N ARG A 118 -10.87 -6.70 -12.92
CA ARG A 118 -11.20 -5.81 -11.78
C ARG A 118 -9.96 -5.37 -11.03
N VAL A 119 -9.06 -6.30 -10.71
CA VAL A 119 -7.83 -6.00 -9.97
C VAL A 119 -6.84 -5.20 -10.83
N THR A 120 -6.82 -5.38 -12.16
CA THR A 120 -6.01 -4.55 -13.07
C THR A 120 -6.36 -3.06 -13.00
N LEU A 121 -7.66 -2.73 -12.91
CA LEU A 121 -8.12 -1.35 -12.75
C LEU A 121 -7.65 -0.77 -11.41
N ASP A 122 -7.81 -1.54 -10.33
CA ASP A 122 -7.37 -1.14 -8.99
C ASP A 122 -5.84 -0.96 -8.93
N ARG A 123 -5.06 -1.81 -9.63
CA ARG A 123 -3.59 -1.76 -9.66
C ARG A 123 -3.07 -0.56 -10.45
N SER A 124 -3.74 -0.20 -11.55
CA SER A 124 -3.38 0.97 -12.36
C SER A 124 -3.48 2.27 -11.55
N ALA A 125 -4.46 2.35 -10.63
CA ALA A 125 -4.64 3.49 -9.74
C ALA A 125 -3.47 3.69 -8.76
N LEU A 126 -2.74 2.63 -8.39
CA LEU A 126 -1.58 2.72 -7.49
C LEU A 126 -0.48 3.60 -8.11
N LYS A 127 -0.18 3.38 -9.40
CA LYS A 127 0.80 4.19 -10.15
C LYS A 127 0.38 5.65 -10.21
N THR A 128 -0.87 5.91 -10.60
CA THR A 128 -1.41 7.28 -10.67
C THR A 128 -1.29 8.00 -9.34
N SER A 129 -1.65 7.33 -8.23
CA SER A 129 -1.60 7.95 -6.90
C SER A 129 -0.17 8.18 -6.37
N SER A 130 0.80 7.40 -6.85
CA SER A 130 2.20 7.51 -6.45
C SER A 130 2.99 8.52 -7.28
N SER A 131 2.47 8.94 -8.44
CA SER A 131 3.21 9.78 -9.39
C SER A 131 3.69 11.11 -8.78
N PRO A 132 2.84 11.94 -8.16
CA PRO A 132 3.29 13.21 -7.58
C PRO A 132 4.34 13.04 -6.49
N LEU A 133 4.20 12.00 -5.66
CA LEU A 133 5.14 11.66 -4.60
C LEU A 133 6.53 11.33 -5.17
N VAL A 134 6.58 10.51 -6.22
CA VAL A 134 7.84 10.09 -6.84
C VAL A 134 8.52 11.26 -7.54
N LEU A 135 7.77 12.05 -8.32
CA LEU A 135 8.34 13.20 -9.03
C LEU A 135 8.91 14.24 -8.05
N ALA A 136 8.18 14.52 -6.96
CA ALA A 136 8.65 15.43 -5.91
C ALA A 136 9.89 14.87 -5.18
N ALA A 137 9.90 13.58 -4.84
CA ALA A 137 11.01 12.94 -4.13
C ALA A 137 12.34 13.02 -4.90
N PHE A 138 12.29 13.02 -6.24
CA PHE A 138 13.47 13.11 -7.09
C PHE A 138 13.68 14.50 -7.71
N GLY A 139 12.83 15.49 -7.39
CA GLY A 139 12.90 16.84 -7.96
C GLY A 139 12.85 16.81 -9.49
N LEU A 140 11.91 16.05 -10.06
CA LEU A 140 11.79 15.85 -11.51
C LEU A 140 10.82 16.85 -12.12
N GLU A 141 11.36 17.72 -12.95
CA GLU A 141 10.60 18.72 -13.71
C GLU A 141 10.32 18.24 -15.13
N GLN A 142 9.29 18.80 -15.77
CA GLN A 142 8.92 18.48 -17.16
C GLN A 142 9.82 19.21 -18.16
N ASN A 143 11.12 18.91 -18.14
CA ASN A 143 12.13 19.48 -19.03
C ASN A 143 13.24 18.46 -19.34
N VAL A 144 14.15 18.82 -20.24
CA VAL A 144 15.25 17.94 -20.70
C VAL A 144 16.13 17.45 -19.54
N ALA A 145 16.41 18.31 -18.55
CA ALA A 145 17.21 17.94 -17.39
C ALA A 145 16.48 16.92 -16.50
N GLY A 146 15.17 17.10 -16.27
CA GLY A 146 14.34 16.15 -15.54
C GLY A 146 14.27 14.79 -16.22
N PHE A 147 14.09 14.74 -17.54
CA PHE A 147 14.07 13.49 -18.30
C PHE A 147 15.41 12.74 -18.24
N ALA A 148 16.53 13.47 -18.39
CA ALA A 148 17.87 12.90 -18.27
C ALA A 148 18.13 12.33 -16.87
N LYS A 149 17.73 13.07 -15.82
CA LYS A 149 17.84 12.62 -14.43
C LYS A 149 17.01 11.36 -14.15
N ALA A 150 15.77 11.31 -14.63
CA ALA A 150 14.94 10.11 -14.51
C ALA A 150 15.57 8.90 -15.21
N GLN A 151 16.16 9.10 -16.40
CA GLN A 151 16.88 8.04 -17.12
C GLN A 151 18.08 7.53 -16.33
N GLU A 152 18.87 8.41 -15.73
CA GLU A 152 20.02 8.03 -14.89
C GLU A 152 19.57 7.22 -13.67
N ILE A 153 18.57 7.70 -12.93
CA ILE A 153 18.00 7.01 -11.77
C ILE A 153 17.49 5.61 -12.16
N ILE A 154 16.85 5.46 -13.33
CA ILE A 154 16.38 4.17 -13.83
C ILE A 154 17.55 3.24 -14.16
N ARG A 155 18.55 3.75 -14.91
CA ARG A 155 19.71 2.97 -15.39
C ARG A 155 20.46 2.37 -14.20
N ASP A 156 20.70 3.19 -13.18
CA ASP A 156 21.53 2.82 -12.04
C ASP A 156 20.69 2.19 -10.91
N THR A 157 19.37 2.09 -11.11
CA THR A 157 18.41 1.57 -10.11
C THR A 157 18.50 2.34 -8.78
N SER A 158 18.89 3.62 -8.84
CA SER A 158 19.19 4.44 -7.65
C SER A 158 17.96 4.72 -6.80
N TYR A 159 16.75 4.61 -7.38
CA TYR A 159 15.48 4.95 -6.71
C TYR A 159 15.11 4.07 -5.50
N ILE A 160 15.82 2.96 -5.28
CA ILE A 160 15.66 2.13 -4.08
C ILE A 160 16.70 2.45 -3.00
N TYR A 161 17.78 3.17 -3.32
CA TYR A 161 18.89 3.43 -2.39
C TYR A 161 18.73 4.81 -1.73
N PRO A 162 19.11 4.96 -0.45
CA PRO A 162 19.05 6.26 0.21
C PRO A 162 20.11 7.21 -0.36
N VAL A 163 19.96 8.49 -0.06
CA VAL A 163 20.93 9.53 -0.38
C VAL A 163 21.68 9.95 0.89
N ASP A 164 22.97 10.28 0.75
CA ASP A 164 23.78 10.85 1.82
C ASP A 164 23.49 12.35 2.02
N ASN A 165 24.21 12.98 2.94
CA ASN A 165 24.08 14.41 3.23
C ASN A 165 24.48 15.32 2.04
N ASN A 166 25.20 14.78 1.05
CA ASN A 166 25.60 15.47 -0.16
C ASN A 166 24.61 15.22 -1.33
N GLY A 167 23.55 14.45 -1.10
CA GLY A 167 22.58 14.06 -2.12
C GLY A 167 23.06 12.94 -3.05
N GLN A 168 24.15 12.24 -2.72
CA GLN A 168 24.65 11.10 -3.48
C GLN A 168 24.02 9.79 -3.03
N PHE A 169 23.69 8.90 -3.97
CA PHE A 169 23.11 7.60 -3.66
C PHE A 169 24.12 6.66 -2.98
N ILE A 170 23.68 6.01 -1.90
CA ILE A 170 24.47 5.05 -1.14
C ILE A 170 24.14 3.64 -1.63
N TYR A 171 24.99 3.10 -2.51
CA TYR A 171 24.85 1.74 -3.04
C TYR A 171 25.40 0.71 -2.06
N SER A 172 24.52 0.21 -1.18
CA SER A 172 24.82 -0.92 -0.30
C SER A 172 23.64 -1.88 -0.27
N ALA A 173 23.94 -3.18 -0.26
CA ALA A 173 22.92 -4.21 -0.10
C ALA A 173 22.15 -4.05 1.22
N GLU A 174 22.80 -3.53 2.27
CA GLU A 174 22.19 -3.35 3.59
C GLU A 174 21.16 -2.20 3.63
N THR A 175 21.25 -1.27 2.67
CA THR A 175 20.36 -0.11 2.57
C THR A 175 19.55 -0.13 1.27
N SER A 176 19.52 -1.26 0.57
CA SER A 176 18.61 -1.45 -0.55
C SER A 176 17.17 -1.26 -0.07
N PHE A 177 16.37 -0.53 -0.84
CA PHE A 177 14.98 -0.13 -0.52
C PHE A 177 14.82 0.88 0.62
N ALA A 178 15.91 1.46 1.15
CA ALA A 178 15.86 2.47 2.20
C ALA A 178 15.62 3.91 1.68
N HIS A 179 15.46 4.12 0.37
CA HIS A 179 15.08 5.45 -0.12
C HIS A 179 13.71 5.87 0.47
N PRO A 180 13.56 7.08 1.03
CA PRO A 180 12.31 7.48 1.72
C PRO A 180 11.04 7.40 0.85
N VAL A 181 11.20 7.49 -0.48
CA VAL A 181 10.07 7.35 -1.42
C VAL A 181 9.42 5.96 -1.36
N VAL A 182 10.17 4.91 -1.02
CA VAL A 182 9.64 3.55 -0.89
C VAL A 182 8.68 3.48 0.28
N ALA A 183 9.11 3.89 1.48
CA ALA A 183 8.26 3.92 2.68
C ALA A 183 7.01 4.81 2.48
N LYS A 184 7.18 6.00 1.88
CA LYS A 184 6.07 6.92 1.59
C LYS A 184 5.10 6.34 0.55
N GLY A 185 5.63 5.65 -0.47
CA GLY A 185 4.83 4.96 -1.49
C GLY A 185 4.02 3.83 -0.87
N ILE A 186 4.64 3.04 0.01
CA ILE A 186 3.95 1.98 0.75
C ILE A 186 2.84 2.57 1.63
N SER A 187 3.15 3.62 2.40
CA SER A 187 2.19 4.31 3.26
C SER A 187 0.97 4.81 2.48
N THR A 188 1.22 5.47 1.34
CA THR A 188 0.18 6.04 0.49
C THR A 188 -0.77 4.99 -0.08
N ASN A 189 -0.22 3.84 -0.51
CA ASN A 189 -0.97 2.80 -1.19
C ASN A 189 -1.66 1.83 -0.21
N TRP A 190 -0.98 1.38 0.84
CA TRP A 190 -1.42 0.26 1.68
C TRP A 190 -1.64 0.59 3.16
N PHE A 191 -1.34 1.81 3.62
CA PHE A 191 -1.64 2.25 4.99
C PHE A 191 -2.47 3.55 5.03
N SER A 192 -3.09 3.92 3.90
CA SER A 192 -4.01 5.05 3.84
C SER A 192 -5.44 4.66 4.21
N GLN A 193 -6.31 5.66 4.46
CA GLN A 193 -7.75 5.43 4.72
C GLN A 193 -8.54 4.99 3.47
N LYS A 194 -7.86 4.72 2.36
CA LYS A 194 -8.44 4.28 1.08
C LYS A 194 -8.74 2.77 1.11
N LYS A 195 -9.38 2.29 0.05
CA LYS A 195 -9.78 0.88 -0.14
C LYS A 195 -8.67 -0.11 0.25
N TYR A 196 -7.47 0.04 -0.31
CA TYR A 196 -6.35 -0.87 -0.04
C TYR A 196 -5.90 -0.87 1.42
N GLY A 197 -5.77 0.29 2.06
CA GLY A 197 -5.34 0.33 3.45
C GLY A 197 -6.37 -0.26 4.42
N LYS A 198 -7.67 -0.15 4.11
CA LYS A 198 -8.71 -0.88 4.86
C LYS A 198 -8.58 -2.40 4.71
N LEU A 199 -8.29 -2.89 3.50
CA LEU A 199 -8.10 -4.32 3.23
C LEU A 199 -6.86 -4.87 3.94
N VAL A 200 -5.73 -4.18 3.83
CA VAL A 200 -4.48 -4.54 4.51
C VAL A 200 -4.65 -4.49 6.03
N GLY A 201 -5.28 -3.44 6.55
CA GLY A 201 -5.56 -3.30 7.99
C GLY A 201 -6.42 -4.44 8.54
N ALA A 202 -7.43 -4.89 7.80
CA ALA A 202 -8.26 -6.03 8.19
C ALA A 202 -7.50 -7.35 8.24
N GLN A 203 -6.37 -7.47 7.55
CA GLN A 203 -5.53 -8.67 7.46
C GLN A 203 -4.18 -8.50 8.15
N LYS A 204 -4.01 -7.46 8.98
CA LYS A 204 -2.73 -7.06 9.58
C LYS A 204 -1.95 -8.23 10.22
N GLN A 205 -2.62 -9.03 11.05
CA GLN A 205 -1.98 -10.14 11.78
C GLN A 205 -1.56 -11.31 10.87
N HIS A 206 -2.20 -11.46 9.72
CA HIS A 206 -1.88 -12.51 8.75
C HIS A 206 -0.80 -12.06 7.76
N LEU A 207 -0.76 -10.77 7.43
CA LEU A 207 0.18 -10.21 6.48
C LEU A 207 1.56 -9.95 7.06
N PHE A 208 1.60 -9.36 8.26
CA PHE A 208 2.86 -8.92 8.84
C PHE A 208 3.28 -9.89 9.93
N ALA A 209 4.45 -10.49 9.74
CA ALA A 209 5.03 -11.43 10.68
C ALA A 209 6.51 -11.11 10.86
N SER A 210 7.04 -11.42 12.04
CA SER A 210 8.48 -11.32 12.27
C SER A 210 9.20 -12.52 11.65
N SER A 211 10.28 -12.26 10.92
CA SER A 211 11.24 -13.28 10.50
C SER A 211 11.99 -13.88 11.70
N ILE A 212 12.03 -13.19 12.86
CA ILE A 212 12.67 -13.63 14.09
C ILE A 212 11.62 -14.18 15.08
N LYS A 213 11.67 -15.49 15.31
CA LYS A 213 10.72 -16.19 16.22
C LYS A 213 10.69 -15.63 17.65
N SER A 214 11.82 -15.12 18.15
CA SER A 214 11.90 -14.54 19.50
C SER A 214 11.34 -13.11 19.59
N LYS A 215 10.93 -12.50 18.47
CA LYS A 215 10.38 -11.14 18.41
C LYS A 215 9.03 -11.11 17.66
N PRO A 216 8.04 -11.93 18.07
CA PRO A 216 6.81 -12.11 17.29
C PRO A 216 5.93 -10.85 17.17
N LEU A 217 6.15 -9.84 18.02
CA LEU A 217 5.43 -8.57 18.01
C LEU A 217 6.10 -7.49 17.14
N GLU A 218 7.31 -7.76 16.64
CA GLU A 218 8.02 -6.85 15.75
C GLU A 218 7.62 -7.18 14.31
N PHE A 219 6.49 -6.61 13.88
CA PHE A 219 5.96 -6.77 12.53
C PHE A 219 6.93 -6.24 11.48
N GLU A 220 7.14 -7.02 10.43
CA GLU A 220 7.96 -6.64 9.29
C GLU A 220 7.08 -6.32 8.09
N MET A 221 7.54 -5.41 7.24
CA MET A 221 6.93 -5.21 5.93
C MET A 221 7.09 -6.49 5.10
N THR A 222 6.06 -6.89 4.37
CA THR A 222 6.16 -8.00 3.41
C THR A 222 7.11 -7.64 2.28
N LYS A 223 7.90 -8.58 1.78
CA LYS A 223 8.72 -8.39 0.55
C LYS A 223 7.83 -7.93 -0.62
N GLY A 224 6.61 -8.45 -0.71
CA GLY A 224 5.68 -8.15 -1.80
C GLY A 224 5.32 -6.68 -1.90
N MET A 225 5.00 -6.04 -0.77
CA MET A 225 4.78 -4.60 -0.71
C MET A 225 6.02 -3.79 -1.11
N VAL A 226 7.22 -4.19 -0.66
CA VAL A 226 8.47 -3.48 -0.99
C VAL A 226 8.79 -3.55 -2.47
N ILE A 227 8.69 -4.74 -3.06
CA ILE A 227 8.94 -4.98 -4.48
C ILE A 227 7.89 -4.24 -5.32
N MET A 228 6.60 -4.37 -4.99
CA MET A 228 5.51 -3.70 -5.70
C MET A 228 5.67 -2.18 -5.66
N ALA A 229 6.00 -1.59 -4.51
CA ALA A 229 6.27 -0.16 -4.37
C ALA A 229 7.42 0.27 -5.29
N SER A 230 8.51 -0.49 -5.30
CA SER A 230 9.70 -0.22 -6.12
C SER A 230 9.39 -0.33 -7.62
N CYS A 231 8.60 -1.31 -8.03
CA CYS A 231 8.09 -1.45 -9.39
C CYS A 231 7.18 -0.27 -9.79
N ILE A 232 6.32 0.21 -8.88
CA ILE A 232 5.49 1.40 -9.13
C ILE A 232 6.37 2.63 -9.33
N ILE A 233 7.38 2.84 -8.49
CA ILE A 233 8.34 3.95 -8.61
C ILE A 233 9.05 3.89 -9.98
N TYR A 234 9.57 2.71 -10.35
CA TYR A 234 10.16 2.49 -11.67
C TYR A 234 9.21 2.88 -12.82
N ALA A 235 7.94 2.45 -12.74
CA ALA A 235 6.96 2.75 -13.79
C ALA A 235 6.63 4.25 -13.89
N VAL A 236 6.60 4.98 -12.77
CA VAL A 236 6.43 6.45 -12.78
C VAL A 236 7.65 7.12 -13.42
N LEU A 237 8.86 6.71 -13.04
CA LEU A 237 10.09 7.26 -13.61
C LEU A 237 10.15 7.00 -15.12
N LEU A 238 9.73 5.82 -15.58
CA LEU A 238 9.68 5.47 -16.98
C LEU A 238 8.70 6.36 -17.76
N ASP A 239 7.49 6.56 -17.24
CA ASP A 239 6.51 7.47 -17.84
C ASP A 239 7.05 8.91 -17.94
N HIS A 240 7.76 9.36 -16.90
CA HIS A 240 8.36 10.69 -16.88
C HIS A 240 9.49 10.82 -17.90
N LYS A 241 10.43 9.87 -17.93
CA LYS A 241 11.53 9.82 -18.90
C LYS A 241 11.01 9.89 -20.34
N ASP A 242 9.97 9.12 -20.64
CA ASP A 242 9.43 9.02 -22.01
C ASP A 242 8.41 10.14 -22.32
N SER A 243 8.12 11.02 -21.35
CA SER A 243 7.07 12.04 -21.43
C SER A 243 5.72 11.47 -21.90
N LYS A 244 5.43 10.23 -21.49
CA LYS A 244 4.26 9.48 -21.98
C LYS A 244 3.74 8.52 -20.91
N PRO A 245 2.45 8.59 -20.56
CA PRO A 245 1.86 7.61 -19.67
C PRO A 245 1.79 6.23 -20.34
N SER A 246 2.23 5.20 -19.62
CA SER A 246 2.08 3.79 -20.00
C SER A 246 1.00 3.08 -19.17
N ASN A 247 0.61 1.87 -19.56
CA ASN A 247 -0.18 1.01 -18.67
C ASN A 247 0.73 0.42 -17.57
N PHE A 248 0.17 0.17 -16.39
CA PHE A 248 0.87 -0.60 -15.37
C PHE A 248 0.35 -2.05 -15.37
N PRO A 249 1.24 -3.06 -15.47
CA PRO A 249 2.69 -2.99 -15.55
C PRO A 249 3.22 -2.56 -16.94
N PRO A 250 4.31 -1.77 -17.02
CA PRO A 250 5.02 -1.53 -18.27
C PRO A 250 5.78 -2.78 -18.73
N LYS A 251 6.14 -2.83 -20.01
CA LYS A 251 6.92 -3.93 -20.59
C LYS A 251 8.27 -4.09 -19.87
N GLY A 252 8.65 -5.33 -19.55
CA GLY A 252 9.93 -5.66 -18.92
C GLY A 252 10.00 -5.43 -17.42
N ILE A 253 8.91 -5.01 -16.75
CA ILE A 253 8.94 -4.80 -15.30
C ILE A 253 9.10 -6.10 -14.49
N GLN A 254 8.80 -7.25 -15.10
CA GLN A 254 9.01 -8.57 -14.51
C GLN A 254 10.48 -8.79 -14.11
N ASP A 255 11.43 -8.28 -14.89
CA ASP A 255 12.86 -8.42 -14.60
C ASP A 255 13.22 -7.63 -13.35
N LYS A 256 12.56 -6.48 -13.13
CA LYS A 256 12.70 -5.69 -11.89
C LYS A 256 12.10 -6.42 -10.69
N TRP A 257 10.93 -7.04 -10.86
CA TRP A 257 10.32 -7.86 -9.81
C TRP A 257 11.27 -8.98 -9.34
N VAL A 258 11.79 -9.77 -10.29
CA VAL A 258 12.72 -10.86 -10.01
C VAL A 258 13.99 -10.35 -9.34
N THR A 259 14.60 -9.29 -9.88
CA THR A 259 15.81 -8.68 -9.31
C THR A 259 15.61 -8.22 -7.87
N PHE A 260 14.49 -7.54 -7.58
CA PHE A 260 14.22 -7.01 -6.24
C PHE A 260 13.94 -8.10 -5.23
N ARG A 261 13.24 -9.15 -5.64
CA ARG A 261 13.05 -10.34 -4.81
C ARG A 261 14.38 -11.00 -4.48
N GLU A 262 15.20 -11.29 -5.48
CA GLU A 262 16.51 -11.92 -5.28
C GLU A 262 17.41 -11.09 -4.34
N LEU A 263 17.35 -9.76 -4.46
CA LEU A 263 18.06 -8.85 -3.58
C LEU A 263 17.56 -8.97 -2.12
N LEU A 264 16.25 -8.93 -1.88
CA LEU A 264 15.68 -9.08 -0.53
C LEU A 264 15.98 -10.46 0.06
N ASP A 265 15.87 -11.53 -0.72
CA ASP A 265 16.21 -12.88 -0.29
C ASP A 265 17.70 -13.01 0.06
N LYS A 266 18.58 -12.40 -0.74
CA LYS A 266 20.01 -12.39 -0.46
C LYS A 266 20.33 -11.61 0.82
N VAL A 267 19.70 -10.46 1.03
CA VAL A 267 19.87 -9.66 2.26
C VAL A 267 19.42 -10.45 3.49
N GLU A 268 18.24 -11.08 3.44
CA GLU A 268 17.73 -11.92 4.53
C GLU A 268 18.67 -13.09 4.85
N ARG A 269 19.10 -13.84 3.83
CA ARG A 269 20.00 -14.98 4.01
C ARG A 269 21.38 -14.58 4.52
N THR A 270 21.89 -13.43 4.10
CA THR A 270 23.22 -12.94 4.50
C THR A 270 23.23 -12.46 5.95
N ASN A 271 22.23 -11.68 6.36
CA ASN A 271 22.12 -11.20 7.73
C ASN A 271 20.66 -11.01 8.13
N LYS A 272 20.08 -12.09 8.66
CA LYS A 272 18.67 -12.12 9.06
C LYS A 272 18.32 -11.06 10.11
N LEU A 273 19.24 -10.72 11.02
CA LEU A 273 19.00 -9.71 12.04
C LEU A 273 18.94 -8.30 11.44
N LYS A 274 19.83 -7.97 10.50
CA LYS A 274 19.78 -6.68 9.78
C LYS A 274 18.54 -6.60 8.89
N TYR A 275 18.19 -7.68 8.18
CA TYR A 275 16.96 -7.77 7.40
C TYR A 275 15.72 -7.49 8.25
N HIS A 276 15.59 -8.19 9.38
CA HIS A 276 14.52 -8.00 10.34
C HIS A 276 14.39 -6.54 10.80
N LYS A 277 15.51 -5.93 11.24
CA LYS A 277 15.53 -4.52 11.66
C LYS A 277 15.07 -3.60 10.54
N PHE A 278 15.60 -3.79 9.33
CA PHE A 278 15.25 -3.00 8.16
C PHE A 278 13.76 -3.11 7.81
N MET A 279 13.22 -4.33 7.68
CA MET A 279 11.82 -4.52 7.31
C MET A 279 10.86 -4.08 8.42
N HIS A 280 11.27 -4.17 9.69
CA HIS A 280 10.53 -3.64 10.84
C HIS A 280 10.52 -2.10 10.84
N GLU A 281 11.67 -1.46 10.62
CA GLU A 281 11.76 0.01 10.50
C GLU A 281 10.94 0.52 9.31
N LEU A 282 10.97 -0.19 8.18
CA LEU A 282 10.14 0.12 7.02
C LEU A 282 8.64 -0.02 7.33
N TYR A 283 8.27 -1.05 8.11
CA TYR A 283 6.91 -1.22 8.61
C TYR A 283 6.46 -0.05 9.48
N LEU A 284 7.24 0.34 10.50
CA LEU A 284 6.92 1.46 11.37
C LEU A 284 6.81 2.77 10.57
N SER A 285 7.78 3.02 9.67
CA SER A 285 7.82 4.22 8.82
C SER A 285 6.60 4.33 7.90
N ALA A 286 6.16 3.22 7.32
CA ALA A 286 5.03 3.21 6.39
C ALA A 286 3.67 3.22 7.10
N SER A 287 3.52 2.42 8.17
CA SER A 287 2.28 2.26 8.93
C SER A 287 1.95 3.45 9.82
N ARG A 288 2.96 4.28 10.15
CA ARG A 288 2.87 5.36 11.15
C ARG A 288 2.55 4.84 12.55
N GLU A 289 2.76 3.55 12.79
CA GLU A 289 2.69 2.99 14.13
C GLU A 289 3.94 3.40 14.90
N VAL A 290 3.73 3.86 16.12
CA VAL A 290 4.81 4.00 17.09
C VAL A 290 5.06 2.58 17.59
N GLY A 291 6.26 2.04 17.34
CA GLY A 291 6.64 0.73 17.85
C GLY A 291 6.45 0.68 19.38
N PRO A 292 6.28 -0.51 19.97
CA PRO A 292 6.28 -0.63 21.43
C PRO A 292 7.54 0.07 21.94
N ALA A 293 7.37 1.07 22.82
CA ALA A 293 8.47 1.87 23.31
C ALA A 293 9.51 0.94 23.96
N THR A 294 10.55 0.59 23.20
CA THR A 294 11.57 -0.36 23.66
C THR A 294 12.45 0.29 24.71
N HIS A 295 12.53 1.62 24.70
CA HIS A 295 13.07 2.44 25.79
C HIS A 295 12.29 3.76 25.86
N SER A 296 11.33 3.86 26.78
CA SER A 296 10.94 5.18 27.28
C SER A 296 12.21 5.83 27.81
N TYR A 297 12.54 7.03 27.33
CA TYR A 297 13.68 7.78 27.89
C TYR A 297 13.48 7.86 29.39
N THR A 298 14.51 7.47 30.14
CA THR A 298 14.53 7.75 31.56
C THR A 298 14.47 9.27 31.75
N GLN A 299 13.93 9.72 32.88
CA GLN A 299 13.83 11.15 33.19
C GLN A 299 15.18 11.89 32.96
N ASN A 300 16.30 11.22 33.24
CA ASN A 300 17.65 11.75 33.02
C ASN A 300 18.04 11.87 31.54
N GLU A 301 17.60 10.98 30.66
CA GLU A 301 17.86 11.07 29.22
C GLU A 301 16.98 12.13 28.55
N VAL A 302 15.79 12.39 29.09
CA VAL A 302 14.96 13.52 28.69
C VAL A 302 15.64 14.83 29.10
N LEU A 303 16.08 14.94 30.36
CA LEU A 303 16.76 16.14 30.87
C LEU A 303 18.07 16.44 30.13
N LYS A 304 18.83 15.43 29.70
CA LYS A 304 20.08 15.62 28.93
C LYS A 304 19.88 16.14 27.50
N ARG A 305 18.66 16.06 26.96
CA ARG A 305 18.35 16.57 25.61
C ARG A 305 17.93 18.03 25.59
N ILE A 306 17.59 18.58 26.75
CA ILE A 306 17.28 19.99 26.87
C ILE A 306 18.62 20.73 26.80
N ASP A 307 18.73 21.65 25.85
CA ASP A 307 19.86 22.57 25.74
C ASP A 307 19.74 23.63 26.85
N TRP A 308 20.17 23.25 28.04
CA TRP A 308 20.13 24.12 29.21
C TRP A 308 21.04 25.34 29.03
N GLU A 309 22.10 25.25 28.23
CA GLU A 309 22.96 26.39 27.93
C GLU A 309 22.23 27.44 27.10
N ALA A 310 21.40 27.03 26.13
CA ALA A 310 20.53 27.95 25.40
C ALA A 310 19.44 28.56 26.31
N PHE A 311 18.91 27.77 27.26
CA PHE A 311 17.91 28.23 28.23
C PHE A 311 18.49 29.22 29.26
N GLU A 312 19.71 28.99 29.76
CA GLU A 312 20.38 29.87 30.72
C GLU A 312 20.88 31.18 30.08
N LYS A 313 21.20 31.15 28.78
CA LYS A 313 21.53 32.36 28.01
C LYS A 313 20.32 33.28 27.78
N ASP A 314 19.11 32.82 28.09
CA ASP A 314 17.88 33.60 28.08
C ASP A 314 17.63 34.25 29.46
N THR A 315 18.63 35.01 29.94
CA THR A 315 18.52 35.78 31.19
C THR A 315 18.73 37.28 30.95
N ASP A 316 17.64 38.02 31.18
CA ASP A 316 17.52 39.46 31.47
C ASP A 316 17.87 40.49 30.38
N SER A 317 17.10 40.54 29.28
CA SER A 317 16.92 41.81 28.53
C SER A 317 15.52 42.44 28.58
N ASP A 318 14.52 41.77 29.17
CA ASP A 318 13.12 42.24 29.11
C ASP A 318 12.53 42.71 30.46
N LEU A 319 13.37 42.94 31.47
CA LEU A 319 12.96 43.72 32.63
C LEU A 319 13.06 45.22 32.32
N VAL A 320 12.01 45.77 31.72
CA VAL A 320 11.78 47.22 31.65
C VAL A 320 11.74 47.76 33.10
N PRO A 321 12.60 48.73 33.47
CA PRO A 321 12.48 49.35 34.78
C PRO A 321 11.19 50.18 34.82
N ALA A 322 10.30 49.87 35.76
CA ALA A 322 9.16 50.72 36.07
C ALA A 322 9.67 52.09 36.54
N PRO A 323 9.31 53.21 35.87
CA PRO A 323 9.66 54.53 36.38
C PRO A 323 8.82 54.85 37.61
N ALA A 324 9.55 55.26 38.66
CA ALA A 324 9.06 55.69 39.96
C ALA A 324 7.96 56.77 39.87
N GLY A 325 6.99 56.67 40.76
CA GLY A 325 5.75 57.43 40.72
C GLY A 325 5.80 58.89 41.19
N GLY A 326 4.67 59.55 40.92
CA GLY A 326 4.16 60.73 41.60
C GLY A 326 3.35 61.65 40.67
N PRO A 327 2.28 62.32 41.12
CA PRO A 327 1.26 61.96 42.10
C PRO A 327 -0.15 61.88 41.48
N VAL A 328 -1.06 61.39 42.32
CA VAL A 328 -2.50 61.17 42.16
C VAL A 328 -3.27 62.37 41.63
N HIS A 329 -4.20 62.14 40.69
CA HIS A 329 -5.45 62.90 40.62
C HIS A 329 -6.62 61.92 40.44
N VAL A 330 -7.44 61.81 41.49
CA VAL A 330 -8.73 61.12 41.51
C VAL A 330 -9.79 62.17 41.21
N ASP A 331 -10.63 61.88 40.23
CA ASP A 331 -12.03 62.31 40.05
C ASP A 331 -12.63 61.18 39.17
N GLY A 332 -13.69 60.45 39.51
CA GLY A 332 -14.91 60.78 40.23
C GLY A 332 -16.08 60.69 39.23
N ASP A 333 -17.05 59.82 39.50
CA ASP A 333 -18.32 59.56 38.78
C ASP A 333 -18.27 58.75 37.47
N GLY A 334 -19.15 57.79 37.19
CA GLY A 334 -20.36 57.29 37.84
C GLY A 334 -21.06 56.24 36.93
N ALA A 335 -21.87 55.37 37.56
CA ALA A 335 -23.04 54.55 37.11
C ALA A 335 -23.30 54.32 35.59
N ASP A 336 -23.70 53.15 35.06
CA ASP A 336 -24.85 52.25 35.34
C ASP A 336 -24.63 50.90 34.58
N VAL A 337 -24.98 49.71 35.11
CA VAL A 337 -26.25 48.94 34.90
C VAL A 337 -26.72 48.94 33.42
N VAL A 338 -26.87 47.82 32.71
CA VAL A 338 -28.10 46.96 32.62
C VAL A 338 -27.82 45.67 31.82
N GLU A 339 -28.56 44.63 32.19
CA GLU A 339 -28.76 43.27 31.66
C GLU A 339 -29.25 43.12 30.20
N GLY A 340 -29.23 41.86 29.71
CA GLY A 340 -30.14 41.32 28.68
C GLY A 340 -29.73 41.62 27.22
N GLU A 341 -29.93 40.79 26.21
CA GLU A 341 -30.75 39.60 26.01
C GLU A 341 -30.22 38.86 24.76
N THR A 342 -30.45 37.56 24.73
CA THR A 342 -30.49 36.69 23.56
C THR A 342 -31.38 37.22 22.43
N LEU A 343 -31.01 36.97 21.17
CA LEU A 343 -31.99 36.83 20.08
C LEU A 343 -31.47 35.89 18.97
N GLU A 344 -32.30 34.88 18.71
CA GLU A 344 -32.38 34.06 17.49
C GLU A 344 -32.64 34.92 16.25
N GLY A 345 -32.37 34.36 15.06
CA GLY A 345 -33.20 34.69 13.89
C GLY A 345 -32.54 34.62 12.50
N ALA A 346 -32.85 33.51 11.81
CA ALA A 346 -33.22 33.44 10.38
C ALA A 346 -32.22 33.93 9.29
N ARG A 347 -31.72 33.03 8.43
CA ARG A 347 -32.30 32.69 7.09
C ARG A 347 -32.56 33.90 6.19
N SER A 348 -31.85 34.00 5.06
CA SER A 348 -32.51 33.95 3.74
C SER A 348 -31.51 33.77 2.59
N THR A 349 -32.05 33.15 1.56
CA THR A 349 -31.55 32.69 0.26
C THR A 349 -31.06 33.77 -0.69
N THR A 350 -30.11 33.38 -1.56
CA THR A 350 -30.30 33.29 -3.02
C THR A 350 -29.38 32.21 -3.58
#